data_AF-A0A256L9K2-F1
#
_entry.id   AF-A0A256L9K2-F1
#
_cell.length_a   1.000
_cell.length_b   1.000
_cell.length_c   1.000
_cell.angle_alpha   90.00
_cell.angle_beta   90.00
_cell.angle_gamma   90.00
#
_symmetry.space_group_name_H-M   'P 1'
#
loop_
_entity.id
_entity.type
_entity.pdbx_description
1 polymer ?
#
loop_
_entity_poly.entity_id
_entity_poly.type
_entity_poly.pdbx_seq_one_letter_code
_entity_poly.pdbx_strand_id
1 'polypeptide(L)'
;MWHNLKKNFAWLILALETYGLAIFFIIKHSTGIFMPPGSVLDFLDDPPFIFALGIAGTLALVFALWDIHYLFYKPLMTGILSFVWLMFFGAFIFQDVNNGTFGTQSLLASFALLIMLGEILIKRG
;
A
#
# COMPACT_ATOMS: atom_id res chain seq x y z
N MET A 1 5.49 -17.88 16.15
CA MET A 1 4.88 -16.55 15.83
C MET A 1 5.83 -15.40 16.12
N TRP A 2 6.26 -15.15 17.37
CA TRP A 2 7.10 -13.97 17.71
C TRP A 2 8.44 -13.89 16.98
N HIS A 3 9.06 -15.04 16.70
CA HIS A 3 10.33 -15.12 15.96
C HIS A 3 10.16 -14.73 14.47
N ASN A 4 9.00 -15.04 13.88
CA ASN A 4 8.69 -14.72 12.48
C ASN A 4 8.29 -13.25 12.32
N LEU A 5 7.57 -12.71 13.31
CA LEU A 5 7.24 -11.29 13.40
C LEU A 5 8.48 -10.39 13.42
N LYS A 6 9.53 -10.76 14.18
CA LYS A 6 10.80 -10.02 14.19
C LYS A 6 11.55 -10.15 12.86
N LYS A 7 11.49 -11.31 12.22
CA LYS A 7 12.15 -11.58 10.93
C LYS A 7 11.47 -10.87 9.75
N ASN A 8 10.15 -10.74 9.79
CA ASN A 8 9.33 -10.13 8.74
C ASN A 8 8.73 -8.78 9.17
N PHE A 9 9.40 -8.06 10.08
CA PHE A 9 8.86 -6.83 10.68
C PHE A 9 8.56 -5.74 9.65
N ALA A 10 9.38 -5.63 8.60
CA ALA A 10 9.14 -4.71 7.48
C ALA A 10 7.80 -5.00 6.77
N TRP A 11 7.46 -6.28 6.60
CA TRP A 11 6.19 -6.71 5.98
C TRP A 11 4.98 -6.41 6.86
N LEU A 12 5.16 -6.44 8.19
CA LEU A 12 4.13 -6.03 9.15
C LEU A 12 3.85 -4.53 9.03
N ILE A 13 4.91 -3.70 9.00
CA ILE A 13 4.77 -2.24 8.84
C ILE A 13 4.05 -1.93 7.53
N LEU A 14 4.47 -2.54 6.42
CA LEU A 14 3.82 -2.40 5.10
C LEU A 14 2.35 -2.81 5.11
N ALA A 15 2.00 -3.90 5.79
CA ALA A 15 0.60 -4.32 5.94
C ALA A 15 -0.20 -3.26 6.72
N LEU A 16 0.36 -2.74 7.82
CA LEU A 16 -0.28 -1.72 8.64
C LEU A 16 -0.45 -0.40 7.89
N GLU A 17 0.55 0.03 7.12
CA GLU A 17 0.47 1.21 6.25
C GLU A 17 -0.62 1.04 5.19
N THR A 18 -0.71 -0.15 4.58
CA THR A 18 -1.75 -0.46 3.57
C THR A 18 -3.15 -0.40 4.19
N TYR A 19 -3.32 -0.93 5.41
CA TYR A 19 -4.57 -0.80 6.16
C TYR A 19 -4.87 0.64 6.57
N GLY A 20 -3.87 1.39 7.03
CA GLY A 20 -4.01 2.80 7.39
C GLY A 20 -4.48 3.64 6.20
N LEU A 21 -3.95 3.35 5.01
CA LEU A 21 -4.35 4.00 3.76
C LEU A 21 -5.78 3.63 3.35
N ALA A 22 -6.17 2.36 3.48
CA ALA A 22 -7.56 1.93 3.25
C ALA A 22 -8.55 2.61 4.22
N ILE A 23 -8.22 2.67 5.51
CA ILE A 23 -9.04 3.36 6.53
C ILE A 23 -9.12 4.86 6.22
N PHE A 24 -8.01 5.48 5.80
CA PHE A 24 -8.00 6.88 5.41
C PHE A 24 -8.98 7.18 4.28
N PHE A 25 -8.99 6.36 3.22
CA PHE A 25 -9.96 6.49 2.13
C PHE A 25 -11.40 6.23 2.58
N ILE A 26 -11.65 5.21 3.42
CA ILE A 26 -12.98 4.97 4.00
C ILE A 26 -13.48 6.21 4.75
N ILE A 27 -12.63 6.86 5.56
CA ILE A 27 -13.00 8.07 6.30
C ILE A 27 -13.23 9.23 5.32
N LYS A 28 -12.35 9.44 4.34
CA LYS A 28 -12.47 10.46 3.30
C LYS A 28 -13.79 10.34 2.53
N HIS A 29 -14.09 9.14 2.04
CA HIS A 29 -15.34 8.81 1.35
C HIS A 29 -16.55 9.02 2.28
N SER A 30 -16.46 8.57 3.54
CA SER A 30 -17.53 8.71 4.53
C SER A 30 -17.81 10.17 4.93
N THR A 31 -16.84 11.08 4.80
CA THR A 31 -17.04 12.51 5.11
C THR A 31 -17.83 13.27 4.04
N GLY A 32 -18.16 12.64 2.91
CA GLY A 32 -19.11 13.19 1.93
C GLY A 32 -18.66 14.53 1.31
N ILE A 33 -17.37 14.85 1.37
CA ILE A 33 -16.82 16.05 0.74
C ILE A 33 -16.70 15.75 -0.76
N PHE A 34 -17.84 15.85 -1.45
CA PHE A 34 -17.93 15.90 -2.91
C PHE A 34 -17.16 17.12 -3.41
N MET A 35 -15.83 17.00 -3.48
CA MET A 35 -14.99 17.91 -4.24
C MET A 35 -15.30 17.69 -5.74
N PRO A 36 -15.23 18.74 -6.57
CA PRO A 36 -15.72 18.67 -7.94
C PRO A 36 -15.03 17.52 -8.70
N PRO A 37 -15.81 16.73 -9.47
CA PRO A 37 -15.34 15.49 -10.08
C PRO A 37 -14.25 15.80 -11.10
N GLY A 38 -13.10 15.15 -10.96
CA GLY A 38 -12.03 15.29 -11.95
C GLY A 38 -10.63 14.89 -11.51
N SER A 39 -10.43 14.49 -10.24
CA SER A 39 -9.14 14.00 -9.78
C SER A 39 -9.06 12.49 -9.94
N VAL A 40 -7.92 11.96 -10.44
CA VAL A 40 -7.64 10.52 -10.53
C VAL A 40 -7.78 9.82 -9.16
N LEU A 41 -7.69 10.59 -8.07
CA LEU A 41 -7.93 10.11 -6.72
C LEU A 41 -9.39 9.71 -6.45
N ASP A 42 -10.36 10.36 -7.10
CA ASP A 42 -11.80 10.04 -6.91
C ASP A 42 -12.12 8.64 -7.45
N PHE A 43 -11.42 8.22 -8.53
CA PHE A 43 -11.53 6.87 -9.09
C PHE A 43 -10.87 5.81 -8.21
N LEU A 44 -9.86 6.19 -7.42
CA LEU A 44 -9.19 5.28 -6.48
C LEU A 44 -9.83 5.25 -5.09
N ASP A 45 -10.64 6.25 -4.77
CA ASP A 45 -11.53 6.29 -3.60
C ASP A 45 -12.83 5.50 -3.84
N ASP A 46 -12.97 4.87 -5.01
CA ASP A 46 -14.09 3.98 -5.30
C ASP A 46 -13.99 2.68 -4.47
N PRO A 47 -15.13 2.16 -3.96
CA PRO A 47 -15.16 0.98 -3.10
C PRO A 47 -14.33 -0.23 -3.56
N PRO A 48 -14.28 -0.61 -4.86
CA PRO A 48 -13.48 -1.75 -5.33
C PRO A 48 -11.98 -1.62 -5.07
N PHE A 49 -11.41 -0.41 -5.14
CA PHE A 49 -9.98 -0.18 -4.93
C PHE A 49 -9.61 -0.18 -3.45
N ILE A 50 -10.50 0.33 -2.59
CA ILE A 50 -10.39 0.22 -1.13
C ILE A 50 -10.45 -1.27 -0.70
N PHE A 51 -11.34 -2.06 -1.31
CA PHE A 51 -11.37 -3.51 -1.09
C PHE A 51 -10.08 -4.19 -1.57
N ALA A 52 -9.52 -3.79 -2.71
CA ALA A 52 -8.25 -4.31 -3.20
C ALA A 52 -7.08 -4.00 -2.25
N LEU A 53 -7.04 -2.80 -1.65
CA LEU A 53 -6.10 -2.45 -0.57
C LEU A 53 -6.27 -3.36 0.65
N GLY A 54 -7.51 -3.61 1.07
CA GLY A 54 -7.81 -4.51 2.18
C GLY A 54 -7.32 -5.94 1.92
N ILE A 55 -7.54 -6.46 0.71
CA ILE A 55 -7.05 -7.78 0.30
C ILE A 55 -5.51 -7.80 0.28
N ALA A 56 -4.88 -6.81 -0.33
CA ALA A 56 -3.41 -6.70 -0.39
C ALA A 56 -2.78 -6.59 1.01
N GLY A 57 -3.38 -5.79 1.90
CA GLY A 57 -2.99 -5.65 3.30
C GLY A 57 -3.19 -6.93 4.10
N THR A 58 -4.27 -7.66 3.86
CA THR A 58 -4.52 -8.98 4.48
C THR A 58 -3.47 -10.00 4.05
N LEU A 59 -3.14 -10.06 2.75
CA LEU A 59 -2.11 -10.95 2.23
C LEU A 59 -0.74 -10.64 2.86
N ALA A 60 -0.41 -9.35 3.00
CA ALA A 60 0.81 -8.90 3.65
C ALA A 60 0.86 -9.25 5.15
N LEU A 61 -0.25 -9.07 5.86
CA LEU A 61 -0.38 -9.39 7.27
C LEU A 61 -0.25 -10.90 7.53
N VAL A 62 -0.93 -11.72 6.72
CA VAL A 62 -0.85 -13.19 6.80
C VAL A 62 0.59 -13.65 6.57
N PHE A 63 1.30 -13.05 5.62
CA PHE A 63 2.72 -13.35 5.40
C PHE A 63 3.64 -12.88 6.55
N ALA A 64 3.35 -11.73 7.15
CA ALA A 64 4.13 -11.24 8.29
C ALA A 64 3.95 -12.13 9.54
N LEU A 65 2.74 -12.66 9.74
CA LEU A 65 2.37 -13.48 10.91
C LEU A 65 2.68 -14.98 10.72
N TRP A 66 2.55 -15.49 9.49
CA TRP A 66 2.70 -16.90 9.17
C TRP A 66 3.98 -17.19 8.39
N ASP A 67 4.75 -18.20 8.82
CA ASP A 67 5.94 -18.64 8.09
C ASP A 67 5.53 -19.52 6.91
N ILE A 68 5.13 -18.89 5.79
CA ILE A 68 4.76 -19.58 4.57
C ILE A 68 6.05 -20.00 3.83
N HIS A 69 6.41 -21.28 3.95
CA HIS A 69 7.55 -21.92 3.26
C HIS A 69 7.27 -22.26 1.78
N TYR A 70 6.19 -21.72 1.18
CA TYR A 70 5.91 -21.90 -0.24
C TYR A 70 6.72 -20.90 -1.09
N LEU A 71 7.61 -21.44 -1.93
CA LEU A 71 8.64 -20.71 -2.68
C LEU A 71 8.11 -19.53 -3.54
N PHE A 72 6.88 -19.62 -4.02
CA PHE A 72 6.25 -18.63 -4.91
C PHE A 72 5.38 -17.58 -4.21
N TYR A 73 5.05 -17.78 -2.93
CA TYR A 73 4.12 -16.90 -2.23
C TYR A 73 4.72 -15.51 -1.99
N LYS A 74 6.02 -15.46 -1.68
CA LYS A 74 6.76 -14.22 -1.42
C LYS A 74 6.80 -13.30 -2.65
N PRO A 75 7.29 -13.72 -3.83
CA PRO A 75 7.31 -12.86 -5.01
C PRO A 75 5.91 -12.43 -5.47
N LEU A 76 4.91 -13.31 -5.37
CA LEU A 76 3.53 -13.00 -5.76
C LEU A 76 2.91 -11.92 -4.86
N MET A 77 3.10 -12.03 -3.55
CA MET A 77 2.67 -11.01 -2.60
C MET A 77 3.39 -9.67 -2.86
N THR A 78 4.71 -9.68 -3.05
CA THR A 78 5.46 -8.45 -3.35
C THR A 78 4.99 -7.81 -4.66
N GLY A 79 4.63 -8.62 -5.66
CA GLY A 79 4.10 -8.14 -6.94
C GLY A 79 2.74 -7.46 -6.79
N ILE A 80 1.81 -8.10 -6.08
CA ILE A 80 0.48 -7.50 -5.84
C ILE A 80 0.61 -6.21 -5.03
N LEU A 81 1.41 -6.23 -3.96
CA LEU A 81 1.58 -5.08 -3.08
C LEU A 81 2.25 -3.91 -3.80
N SER A 82 3.32 -4.17 -4.56
CA SER A 82 3.99 -3.13 -5.36
C SER A 82 3.09 -2.58 -6.46
N PHE A 83 2.28 -3.41 -7.13
CA PHE A 83 1.33 -2.96 -8.13
C PHE A 83 0.29 -2.00 -7.55
N VAL A 84 -0.31 -2.36 -6.41
CA VAL A 84 -1.28 -1.50 -5.71
C VAL A 84 -0.62 -0.19 -5.28
N TRP A 85 0.54 -0.23 -4.62
CA TRP A 85 1.23 0.98 -4.17
C TRP A 85 1.71 1.86 -5.33
N LEU A 86 2.12 1.29 -6.47
CA LEU A 86 2.46 2.06 -7.68
C LEU A 86 1.25 2.80 -8.25
N MET A 87 0.09 2.15 -8.25
CA MET A 87 -1.16 2.76 -8.70
C MET A 87 -1.54 3.96 -7.81
N PHE A 88 -1.49 3.79 -6.49
CA PHE A 88 -1.74 4.89 -5.53
C PHE A 88 -0.68 5.98 -5.60
N PHE A 89 0.59 5.63 -5.75
CA PHE A 89 1.68 6.59 -5.92
C PHE A 89 1.48 7.48 -7.16
N GLY A 90 1.11 6.89 -8.30
CA GLY A 90 0.79 7.64 -9.52
C GLY A 90 -0.36 8.63 -9.32
N ALA A 91 -1.38 8.23 -8.58
CA ALA A 91 -2.51 9.10 -8.27
C ALA A 91 -2.17 10.22 -7.29
N PHE A 92 -1.36 9.95 -6.26
CA PHE A 92 -0.86 10.98 -5.37
C PHE A 92 0.05 11.97 -6.08
N ILE A 93 0.92 11.52 -6.99
CA ILE A 93 1.72 12.43 -7.82
C ILE A 93 0.82 13.31 -8.69
N PHE A 94 -0.19 12.73 -9.34
CA PHE A 94 -1.11 13.50 -10.18
C PHE A 94 -1.83 14.58 -9.37
N GLN A 95 -2.26 14.23 -8.16
CA GLN A 95 -2.90 15.18 -7.24
C GLN A 95 -1.93 16.25 -6.73
N ASP A 96 -0.69 15.89 -6.39
CA ASP A 96 0.34 16.82 -5.94
C ASP A 96 0.72 17.83 -7.03
N VAL A 97 0.82 17.36 -8.28
CA VAL A 97 1.04 18.23 -9.45
C VAL A 97 -0.14 19.20 -9.63
N ASN A 98 -1.37 18.70 -9.49
CA ASN A 98 -2.56 19.53 -9.62
C ASN A 98 -2.71 20.56 -8.49
N ASN A 99 -2.25 20.22 -7.28
CA ASN A 99 -2.29 21.08 -6.10
C ASN A 99 -1.03 21.96 -5.95
N GLY A 100 -0.01 21.79 -6.79
CA GLY A 100 1.24 22.53 -6.73
C GLY A 100 2.06 22.34 -5.44
N THR A 101 1.78 21.29 -4.68
CA THR A 101 2.43 21.01 -3.38
C THR A 101 2.78 19.53 -3.26
N PHE A 102 3.91 19.22 -2.63
CA PHE A 102 4.25 17.85 -2.29
C PHE A 102 3.44 17.41 -1.07
N GLY A 103 2.47 16.52 -1.30
CA GLY A 103 1.63 15.96 -0.27
C GLY A 103 2.38 14.95 0.59
N THR A 104 2.01 14.86 1.87
CA THR A 104 2.54 13.82 2.76
C THR A 104 2.19 12.40 2.30
N GLN A 105 1.16 12.26 1.45
CA GLN A 105 0.67 10.99 0.92
C GLN A 105 1.57 10.42 -0.19
N SER A 106 2.07 11.26 -1.11
CA SER A 106 3.02 10.81 -2.13
C SER A 106 4.35 10.41 -1.50
N LEU A 107 4.79 11.13 -0.47
CA LEU A 107 5.97 10.80 0.31
C LEU A 107 5.81 9.44 1.00
N LEU A 108 4.69 9.19 1.69
CA LEU A 108 4.41 7.89 2.32
C LEU A 108 4.41 6.75 1.28
N ALA A 109 3.78 6.94 0.14
CA ALA A 109 3.77 5.94 -0.94
C ALA A 109 5.16 5.68 -1.53
N SER A 110 6.00 6.71 -1.66
CA SER A 110 7.40 6.52 -2.08
C SER A 110 8.21 5.71 -1.07
N PHE A 111 8.02 5.95 0.24
CA PHE A 111 8.68 5.18 1.30
C PHE A 111 8.25 3.72 1.30
N ALA A 112 6.96 3.44 1.19
CA ALA A 112 6.45 2.07 1.09
C ALA A 112 7.04 1.31 -0.10
N LEU A 113 7.12 1.96 -1.27
CA LEU A 113 7.75 1.39 -2.47
C LEU A 113 9.27 1.17 -2.29
N LEU A 114 9.97 2.10 -1.65
CA LEU A 114 11.41 1.96 -1.36
C LEU A 114 11.70 0.82 -0.40
N ILE A 115 10.88 0.62 0.64
CA ILE A 115 11.01 -0.51 1.57
C ILE A 115 10.81 -1.83 0.81
N MET A 116 9.79 -1.91 -0.06
CA MET A 116 9.57 -3.08 -0.90
C MET A 116 10.74 -3.34 -1.86
N LEU A 117 11.28 -2.30 -2.51
CA LEU A 117 12.45 -2.42 -3.38
C LEU A 117 13.70 -2.90 -2.62
N GLY A 118 13.93 -2.37 -1.42
CA GLY A 118 15.03 -2.81 -0.55
C GLY A 118 14.92 -4.28 -0.19
N GLU A 119 13.73 -4.75 0.18
CA GLU A 119 13.47 -6.15 0.50
C GLU A 119 13.66 -7.11 -0.70
N ILE A 120 13.40 -6.63 -1.93
CA ILE A 120 13.60 -7.39 -3.17
C ILE A 120 15.09 -7.42 -3.55
N LEU A 121 15.79 -6.29 -3.45
CA LEU A 121 17.20 -6.15 -3.83
C LEU A 121 18.14 -6.90 -2.86
N ILE A 122 17.91 -6.78 -1.55
CA ILE A 122 18.73 -7.44 -0.52
C ILE A 122 18.66 -8.97 -0.62
N LYS A 123 17.57 -9.54 -1.16
CA LYS A 123 17.43 -11.00 -1.34
C LYS A 123 18.00 -11.55 -2.65
N ARG A 124 18.50 -10.68 -3.55
CA ARG A 124 19.20 -11.10 -4.77
C ARG A 124 20.74 -11.06 -4.65
N GLY A 125 21.27 -10.51 -3.56
CA GLY A 125 22.70 -10.46 -3.25
C GLY A 125 23.19 -11.62 -2.40
#